data_AF-A0A7W7T604-F1
#
_entry.id   AF-A0A7W7T604-F1
#
_cell.length_a   1.000
_cell.length_b   1.000
_cell.length_c   1.000
_cell.angle_alpha   90.00
_cell.angle_beta   90.00
_cell.angle_gamma   90.00
#
_symmetry.space_group_name_H-M   'P 1'
#
loop_
_entity.id
_entity.type
_entity.pdbx_description
1 polymer ?
#
loop_
_entity_poly.entity_id
_entity_poly.type
_entity_poly.pdbx_seq_one_letter_code
_entity_poly.pdbx_strand_id
1 'polypeptide(L)'
;MRIVLLVLGFLLLAAPPASAHAGGLRPSDRVARVVAVEPPLPGVAVDMVNHGTQIEVRNHGTGAVTVADRVVEIGAVVRFADERTTRVAWEMAIGPSVIKGVAEPAPGPNPLWWAVIPALTLGGWLLGRSRALLAIGVVVVASAHVWHAIGSTLVVVGQSFVPLLISASGVGLVCWPLAAVAVVTAVRRRPATAFVAAIVGAMLVVAGIPDLDSFRFAYLPFAGPADLDRLLVALTLGGGLGLAVGGFARMRRETSS
;
A
#
# COMPACT_ATOMS: atom_id res chain seq x y z
N MET A 1 14.90 21.26 17.44
CA MET A 1 15.66 20.17 16.76
C MET A 1 15.62 18.86 17.53
N ARG A 2 15.98 18.82 18.83
CA ARG A 2 15.95 17.60 19.67
C ARG A 2 14.59 16.90 19.76
N ILE A 3 13.50 17.66 19.90
CA ILE A 3 12.14 17.09 19.99
C ILE A 3 11.70 16.42 18.69
N VAL A 4 12.02 17.03 17.54
CA VAL A 4 11.70 16.46 16.22
C VAL A 4 12.47 15.16 15.98
N LEU A 5 13.74 15.10 16.36
CA LEU A 5 14.56 13.88 16.28
C LEU A 5 14.06 12.77 17.21
N LEU A 6 13.59 13.13 18.42
CA LEU A 6 12.98 12.17 19.34
C LEU A 6 11.65 11.61 18.81
N VAL A 7 10.81 12.46 18.22
CA VAL A 7 9.54 12.03 17.60
C VAL A 7 9.81 11.13 16.38
N LEU A 8 10.76 11.49 15.51
CA LEU A 8 11.18 10.64 14.39
C LEU A 8 11.77 9.31 14.87
N GLY A 9 12.64 9.33 15.88
CA GLY A 9 13.21 8.11 16.47
C GLY A 9 12.15 7.20 17.08
N PHE A 10 11.17 7.77 17.78
CA PHE A 10 10.06 7.00 18.36
C PHE A 10 9.16 6.38 17.28
N LEU A 11 8.84 7.12 16.21
CA LEU A 11 8.05 6.60 15.09
C LEU A 11 8.75 5.46 14.33
N LEU A 12 10.09 5.48 14.24
CA LEU A 12 10.88 4.42 13.61
C LEU A 12 11.00 3.16 14.48
N LEU A 13 10.93 3.29 15.81
CA LEU A 13 11.07 2.18 16.75
C LEU A 13 9.74 1.52 17.14
N ALA A 14 8.62 2.21 16.96
CA ALA A 14 7.29 1.75 17.41
C ALA A 14 6.48 1.01 16.33
N ALA A 15 6.95 0.90 15.08
CA ALA A 15 6.24 0.20 14.02
C ALA A 15 6.77 -1.25 13.90
N PRO A 16 6.00 -2.28 14.32
CA PRO A 16 6.39 -3.67 14.06
C PRO A 16 6.52 -3.92 12.55
N PRO A 17 7.36 -4.89 12.13
CA PRO A 17 7.72 -5.08 10.74
C PRO A 17 6.50 -5.48 9.89
N ALA A 18 6.17 -4.66 8.90
CA ALA A 18 5.55 -4.95 7.60
C ALA A 18 4.24 -5.77 7.51
N SER A 19 3.73 -6.40 8.57
CA SER A 19 2.56 -7.29 8.52
C SER A 19 1.22 -6.54 8.60
N ALA A 20 1.23 -5.22 8.75
CA ALA A 20 0.04 -4.39 8.92
C ALA A 20 -0.33 -3.57 7.66
N HIS A 21 0.41 -3.74 6.56
CA HIS A 21 0.06 -3.13 5.28
C HIS A 21 -1.10 -3.88 4.63
N ALA A 22 -2.09 -3.13 4.15
CA ALA A 22 -3.29 -3.62 3.47
C ALA A 22 -4.04 -4.76 4.19
N GLY A 23 -4.16 -4.74 5.52
CA GLY A 23 -4.94 -5.75 6.25
C GLY A 23 -4.39 -7.18 6.15
N GLY A 24 -3.08 -7.32 5.89
CA GLY A 24 -2.39 -8.61 5.77
C GLY A 24 -2.42 -9.22 4.37
N LEU A 25 -2.90 -8.46 3.37
CA LEU A 25 -2.80 -8.85 1.97
C LEU A 25 -1.35 -8.74 1.48
N ARG A 26 -0.97 -9.65 0.59
CA ARG A 26 0.38 -9.69 0.01
C ARG A 26 0.28 -9.62 -1.52
N PRO A 27 1.15 -8.83 -2.18
CA PRO A 27 1.32 -8.90 -3.62
C PRO A 27 1.65 -10.33 -4.08
N SER A 28 1.26 -10.69 -5.31
CA SER A 28 1.42 -12.04 -5.85
C SER A 28 1.54 -12.04 -7.37
N ASP A 29 2.30 -13.00 -7.92
CA ASP A 29 2.34 -13.30 -9.36
C ASP A 29 1.26 -14.29 -9.79
N ARG A 30 0.38 -14.67 -8.86
CA ARG A 30 -0.68 -15.64 -9.10
C ARG A 30 -1.99 -15.16 -8.50
N VAL A 31 -3.09 -15.44 -9.19
CA VAL A 31 -4.44 -15.31 -8.64
C VAL A 31 -5.02 -16.69 -8.42
N ALA A 32 -5.35 -16.97 -7.16
CA ALA A 32 -6.08 -18.15 -6.80
C ALA A 32 -7.59 -17.93 -6.98
N ARG A 33 -8.29 -18.98 -7.42
CA ARG A 33 -9.75 -19.05 -7.46
C ARG A 33 -10.24 -20.40 -6.94
N VAL A 34 -11.43 -20.38 -6.33
CA VAL A 34 -12.19 -21.61 -6.06
C VAL A 34 -12.79 -22.08 -7.40
N VAL A 35 -12.70 -23.37 -7.66
CA VAL A 35 -13.27 -24.00 -8.87
C VAL A 35 -14.48 -24.85 -8.51
N ALA A 36 -14.44 -25.56 -7.38
CA ALA A 36 -15.54 -26.42 -6.95
C ALA A 36 -15.54 -26.68 -5.43
N VAL A 37 -16.69 -27.11 -4.91
CA VAL A 37 -16.84 -27.74 -3.59
C VAL A 37 -17.50 -29.10 -3.83
N GLU A 38 -16.81 -30.19 -3.47
CA GLU A 38 -17.24 -31.56 -3.84
C GLU A 38 -17.26 -32.53 -2.64
N PRO A 39 -18.39 -33.21 -2.36
CA PRO A 39 -19.73 -32.95 -2.92
C PRO A 39 -20.23 -31.53 -2.55
N PRO A 40 -21.19 -30.94 -3.29
CA PRO A 40 -21.74 -29.64 -2.94
C PRO A 40 -22.31 -29.64 -1.51
N LEU A 41 -22.05 -28.56 -0.77
CA LEU A 41 -22.58 -28.34 0.58
C LEU A 41 -23.75 -27.35 0.53
N PRO A 42 -25.02 -27.80 0.72
CA PRO A 42 -26.17 -26.91 0.68
C PRO A 42 -26.05 -25.76 1.69
N GLY A 43 -26.20 -24.53 1.22
CA GLY A 43 -26.13 -23.32 2.05
C GLY A 43 -24.70 -22.83 2.35
N VAL A 44 -23.65 -23.53 1.91
CA VAL A 44 -22.26 -23.07 2.10
C VAL A 44 -21.73 -22.51 0.78
N ALA A 45 -21.27 -21.25 0.81
CA ALA A 45 -20.58 -20.62 -0.30
C ALA A 45 -19.10 -20.44 0.05
N VAL A 46 -18.22 -20.74 -0.90
CA VAL A 46 -16.77 -20.59 -0.77
C VAL A 46 -16.27 -19.81 -1.98
N ASP A 47 -15.56 -18.73 -1.74
CA ASP A 47 -14.97 -17.90 -2.79
C ASP A 47 -13.56 -17.43 -2.40
N MET A 48 -12.79 -17.01 -3.39
CA MET A 48 -11.55 -16.27 -3.16
C MET A 48 -11.85 -14.77 -3.17
N VAL A 49 -11.47 -14.09 -2.09
CA VAL A 49 -11.60 -12.63 -1.96
C VAL A 49 -10.22 -11.97 -1.94
N ASN A 50 -10.22 -10.62 -1.97
CA ASN A 50 -9.01 -9.81 -1.90
C ASN A 50 -7.96 -10.22 -2.96
N HIS A 51 -8.38 -10.28 -4.23
CA HIS A 51 -7.53 -10.70 -5.37
C HIS A 51 -6.89 -12.09 -5.22
N GLY A 52 -7.59 -13.04 -4.60
CA GLY A 52 -7.09 -14.42 -4.55
C GLY A 52 -6.15 -14.71 -3.40
N THR A 53 -6.00 -13.81 -2.42
CA THR A 53 -5.10 -14.05 -1.27
C THR A 53 -5.81 -14.60 -0.04
N GLN A 54 -7.15 -14.56 0.00
CA GLN A 54 -7.94 -15.07 1.12
C GLN A 54 -9.13 -15.89 0.64
N ILE A 55 -9.42 -16.97 1.36
CA ILE A 55 -10.67 -17.71 1.23
C ILE A 55 -11.73 -17.01 2.07
N GLU A 56 -12.92 -16.84 1.52
CA GLU A 56 -14.13 -16.47 2.22
C GLU A 56 -15.08 -17.66 2.25
N VAL A 57 -15.50 -18.07 3.44
CA VAL A 57 -16.53 -19.10 3.64
C VAL A 57 -17.74 -18.45 4.29
N ARG A 58 -18.90 -18.54 3.62
CA ARG A 58 -20.21 -18.12 4.14
C ARG A 58 -21.06 -19.34 4.40
N ASN A 59 -21.52 -19.51 5.64
CA ASN A 59 -22.34 -20.65 6.02
C ASN A 59 -23.79 -20.23 6.30
N HIS A 60 -24.68 -20.48 5.36
CA HIS A 60 -26.13 -20.38 5.49
C HIS A 60 -26.79 -21.77 5.56
N GLY A 61 -26.02 -22.82 5.83
CA GLY A 61 -26.49 -24.20 5.96
C GLY A 61 -27.17 -24.46 7.30
N THR A 62 -27.41 -25.74 7.60
CA THR A 62 -28.12 -26.18 8.81
C THR A 62 -27.20 -26.58 9.96
N GLY A 63 -25.88 -26.50 9.77
CA GLY A 63 -24.88 -26.92 10.75
C GLY A 63 -23.57 -26.17 10.57
N ALA A 64 -22.75 -26.11 11.62
CA ALA A 64 -21.40 -25.58 11.54
C ALA A 64 -20.54 -26.45 10.60
N VAL A 65 -19.59 -25.83 9.90
CA VAL A 65 -18.62 -26.52 9.05
C VAL A 65 -17.20 -26.17 9.46
N THR A 66 -16.30 -27.15 9.45
CA THR A 66 -14.89 -26.93 9.75
C THR A 66 -14.09 -26.86 8.46
N VAL A 67 -13.27 -25.82 8.30
CA VAL A 67 -12.40 -25.60 7.14
C VAL A 67 -10.99 -25.21 7.61
N ALA A 68 -9.97 -25.87 7.06
CA ALA A 68 -8.57 -25.78 7.50
C ALA A 68 -8.34 -26.19 8.97
N ASP A 69 -8.76 -25.34 9.91
CA ASP A 69 -8.77 -25.55 11.37
C ASP A 69 -9.79 -24.62 12.05
N ARG A 70 -10.72 -24.06 11.26
CA ARG A 70 -11.66 -23.01 11.67
C ARG A 70 -13.08 -23.52 11.60
N VAL A 71 -13.85 -23.30 12.65
CA VAL A 71 -15.28 -23.57 12.66
C VAL A 71 -16.02 -22.34 12.10
N VAL A 72 -16.85 -22.57 11.09
CA VAL A 72 -17.73 -21.56 10.50
C VAL A 72 -19.14 -21.87 10.96
N GLU A 73 -19.59 -21.13 11.98
CA GLU A 73 -20.93 -21.26 12.56
C GLU A 73 -22.04 -20.91 11.55
N ILE A 74 -23.26 -21.32 11.85
CA ILE A 74 -24.44 -20.97 11.05
C ILE A 74 -24.60 -19.44 11.06
N GLY A 75 -24.78 -18.86 9.87
CA GLY A 75 -24.87 -17.41 9.66
C GLY A 75 -23.53 -16.68 9.68
N ALA A 76 -22.42 -17.38 9.95
CA ALA A 76 -21.10 -16.74 10.01
C ALA A 76 -20.44 -16.60 8.63
N VAL A 77 -19.58 -15.61 8.54
CA VAL A 77 -18.64 -15.42 7.43
C VAL A 77 -17.23 -15.39 8.01
N VAL A 78 -16.39 -16.32 7.56
CA VAL A 78 -14.98 -16.39 7.98
C VAL A 78 -14.10 -16.14 6.77
N ARG A 79 -13.08 -15.28 6.96
CA ARG A 79 -12.06 -14.97 5.95
C ARG A 79 -10.69 -15.31 6.49
N PHE A 80 -9.86 -15.95 5.68
CA PHE A 80 -8.50 -16.28 6.08
C PHE A 80 -7.58 -16.52 4.88
N ALA A 81 -6.28 -16.27 5.11
CA ALA A 81 -5.23 -16.72 4.22
C ALA A 81 -4.79 -18.15 4.58
N ASP A 82 -4.38 -18.92 3.58
CA ASP A 82 -3.86 -20.28 3.74
C ASP A 82 -2.79 -20.54 2.69
N GLU A 83 -1.64 -21.07 3.09
CA GLU A 83 -0.51 -21.27 2.17
C GLU A 83 -0.84 -22.27 1.04
N ARG A 84 -1.78 -23.20 1.26
CA ARG A 84 -2.17 -24.16 0.23
C ARG A 84 -2.71 -23.49 -1.02
N THR A 85 -3.37 -22.33 -0.90
CA THR A 85 -3.96 -21.62 -2.04
C THR A 85 -2.93 -21.05 -3.01
N THR A 86 -1.64 -21.06 -2.63
CA THR A 86 -0.54 -20.59 -3.50
C THR A 86 -0.08 -21.65 -4.52
N ARG A 87 -0.52 -22.92 -4.37
CA ARG A 87 -0.17 -24.01 -5.27
C ARG A 87 -0.94 -23.92 -6.59
N VAL A 88 -0.36 -24.44 -7.67
CA VAL A 88 -0.97 -24.43 -9.03
C VAL A 88 -2.39 -25.00 -9.01
N ALA A 89 -2.55 -26.14 -8.34
CA ALA A 89 -3.82 -26.74 -7.98
C ALA A 89 -3.76 -27.04 -6.48
N TRP A 90 -4.88 -26.82 -5.80
CA TRP A 90 -4.96 -26.98 -4.36
C TRP A 90 -6.31 -27.50 -3.93
N GLU A 91 -6.28 -28.19 -2.79
CA GLU A 91 -7.45 -28.77 -2.17
C GLU A 91 -7.45 -28.46 -0.67
N MET A 92 -8.65 -28.28 -0.11
CA MET A 92 -8.85 -28.01 1.30
C MET A 92 -10.15 -28.66 1.78
N ALA A 93 -10.06 -29.46 2.85
CA ALA A 93 -11.25 -30.06 3.45
C ALA A 93 -12.19 -29.00 4.03
N ILE A 94 -13.50 -29.19 3.83
CA ILE A 94 -14.59 -28.44 4.44
C ILE A 94 -15.72 -29.39 4.86
N GLY A 95 -15.79 -29.73 6.14
CA GLY A 95 -16.74 -30.75 6.63
C GLY A 95 -16.60 -32.08 5.87
N PRO A 96 -17.68 -32.64 5.28
CA PRO A 96 -17.62 -33.86 4.48
C PRO A 96 -17.19 -33.63 3.01
N SER A 97 -16.83 -32.41 2.63
CA SER A 97 -16.50 -32.02 1.26
C SER A 97 -15.07 -31.48 1.12
N VAL A 98 -14.66 -31.23 -0.12
CA VAL A 98 -13.36 -30.66 -0.48
C VAL A 98 -13.56 -29.43 -1.33
N ILE A 99 -12.94 -28.31 -0.93
CA ILE A 99 -12.76 -27.12 -1.76
C ILE A 99 -11.62 -27.41 -2.72
N LYS A 100 -11.88 -27.30 -4.02
CA LYS A 100 -10.89 -27.39 -5.08
C LYS A 100 -10.64 -26.01 -5.65
N GLY A 101 -9.39 -25.67 -5.88
CA GLY A 101 -9.02 -24.42 -6.51
C GLY A 101 -7.74 -24.50 -7.32
N VAL A 102 -7.48 -23.44 -8.06
CA VAL A 102 -6.30 -23.28 -8.91
C VAL A 102 -5.69 -21.91 -8.70
N ALA A 103 -4.37 -21.81 -8.87
CA ALA A 103 -3.64 -20.54 -8.86
C ALA A 103 -2.96 -20.32 -10.22
N GLU A 104 -3.51 -19.40 -11.00
CA GLU A 104 -2.99 -19.09 -12.33
C GLU A 104 -1.89 -18.04 -12.25
N PRO A 105 -0.73 -18.26 -12.90
CA PRO A 105 0.30 -17.25 -13.00
C PRO A 105 -0.15 -16.12 -13.92
N ALA A 106 0.25 -14.89 -13.59
CA ALA A 106 0.15 -13.74 -14.47
C ALA A 106 1.56 -13.27 -14.89
N PRO A 107 1.69 -12.66 -16.07
CA PRO A 107 2.95 -12.05 -16.45
C PRO A 107 3.30 -10.93 -15.45
N GLY A 108 4.55 -10.90 -15.03
CA GLY A 108 5.07 -9.82 -14.19
C GLY A 108 4.98 -8.46 -14.89
N PRO A 109 5.09 -7.36 -14.13
CA PRO A 109 5.03 -6.02 -14.68
C PRO A 109 6.19 -5.74 -15.64
N ASN A 110 6.00 -4.74 -16.51
CA ASN A 110 7.06 -4.26 -17.38
C ASN A 110 8.26 -3.75 -16.53
N PRO A 111 9.48 -4.27 -16.72
CA PRO A 111 10.66 -3.86 -15.93
C PRO A 111 11.01 -2.38 -16.11
N LEU A 112 10.53 -1.71 -17.16
CA LEU A 112 10.72 -0.27 -17.36
C LEU A 112 10.11 0.59 -16.26
N TRP A 113 9.18 0.05 -15.45
CA TRP A 113 8.68 0.76 -14.26
C TRP A 113 9.80 1.17 -13.30
N TRP A 114 10.88 0.38 -13.20
CA TRP A 114 12.04 0.75 -12.39
C TRP A 114 12.74 2.01 -12.88
N ALA A 115 12.67 2.32 -14.18
CA ALA A 115 13.26 3.53 -14.75
C ALA A 115 12.42 4.80 -14.44
N VAL A 116 11.15 4.65 -14.05
CA VAL A 116 10.27 5.78 -13.70
C VAL A 116 10.74 6.45 -12.40
N ILE A 117 11.24 5.68 -11.42
CA ILE A 117 11.72 6.20 -10.13
C ILE A 117 12.89 7.21 -10.30
N PRO A 118 14.00 6.90 -10.99
CA PRO A 118 15.08 7.87 -11.20
C PRO A 118 14.63 9.05 -12.08
N ALA A 119 13.73 8.84 -13.05
CA ALA A 119 13.18 9.92 -13.86
C ALA A 119 12.38 10.92 -12.99
N LEU A 120 11.53 10.43 -12.09
CA LEU A 120 10.78 11.27 -11.14
C LEU A 120 11.68 11.91 -10.08
N THR A 121 12.75 11.23 -9.67
CA THR A 121 13.79 11.82 -8.81
C THR A 121 14.43 13.03 -9.47
N LEU A 122 14.83 12.88 -10.74
CA LEU A 122 15.37 14.00 -11.51
C LEU A 122 14.34 15.13 -11.64
N GLY A 123 13.09 14.79 -11.99
CA GLY A 123 11.99 15.75 -12.06
C GLY A 123 11.80 16.54 -10.77
N GLY A 124 11.70 15.86 -9.62
CA GLY A 124 11.57 16.48 -8.31
C GLY A 124 12.76 17.35 -7.92
N TRP A 125 13.99 16.94 -8.27
CA TRP A 125 15.18 17.76 -8.04
C TRP A 125 15.12 19.08 -8.83
N LEU A 126 14.66 19.03 -10.08
CA LEU A 126 14.50 20.22 -10.93
C LEU A 126 13.45 21.20 -10.37
N LEU A 127 12.45 20.72 -9.61
CA LEU A 127 11.48 21.57 -8.92
C LEU A 127 12.14 22.49 -7.87
N GLY A 128 13.31 22.11 -7.35
CA GLY A 128 14.13 22.91 -6.42
C GLY A 128 14.57 24.28 -6.97
N ARG A 129 14.31 24.57 -8.24
CA ARG A 129 14.54 25.90 -8.84
C ARG A 129 13.60 26.98 -8.31
N SER A 130 12.40 26.63 -7.83
CA SER A 130 11.40 27.59 -7.33
C SER A 130 10.68 27.10 -6.09
N ARG A 131 10.36 28.00 -5.15
CA ARG A 131 9.54 27.67 -3.96
C ARG A 131 8.13 27.20 -4.35
N ALA A 132 7.55 27.83 -5.38
CA ALA A 132 6.24 27.45 -5.88
C ALA A 132 6.26 26.04 -6.49
N LEU A 133 7.30 25.72 -7.27
CA LEU A 133 7.45 24.39 -7.86
C LEU A 133 7.67 23.30 -6.80
N LEU A 134 8.47 23.58 -5.76
CA LEU A 134 8.62 22.66 -4.62
C LEU A 134 7.28 22.41 -3.91
N ALA A 135 6.49 23.45 -3.66
CA ALA A 135 5.19 23.30 -3.03
C ALA A 135 4.21 22.49 -3.88
N ILE A 136 4.18 22.73 -5.21
CA ILE A 136 3.38 21.93 -6.14
C ILE A 136 3.82 20.47 -6.11
N GLY A 137 5.13 20.21 -6.17
CA GLY A 137 5.66 18.86 -6.10
C GLY A 137 5.29 18.16 -4.78
N VAL A 138 5.37 18.85 -3.65
CA VAL A 138 4.93 18.33 -2.35
C VAL A 138 3.45 17.92 -2.38
N VAL A 139 2.57 18.74 -2.95
CA VAL A 139 1.15 18.39 -3.10
C VAL A 139 0.99 17.14 -3.97
N VAL A 140 1.63 17.09 -5.13
CA VAL A 140 1.52 15.93 -6.04
C VAL A 140 1.99 14.64 -5.37
N VAL A 141 3.16 14.65 -4.72
CA VAL A 141 3.73 13.47 -4.07
C VAL A 141 2.90 13.06 -2.85
N ALA A 142 2.45 14.01 -2.02
CA ALA A 142 1.60 13.70 -0.87
C ALA A 142 0.22 13.16 -1.31
N SER A 143 -0.39 13.74 -2.34
CA SER A 143 -1.65 13.24 -2.92
C SER A 143 -1.48 11.84 -3.51
N ALA A 144 -0.36 11.55 -4.16
CA ALA A 144 -0.08 10.21 -4.66
C ALA A 144 -0.04 9.17 -3.53
N HIS A 145 0.66 9.47 -2.43
CA HIS A 145 0.69 8.61 -1.25
C HIS A 145 -0.70 8.46 -0.59
N VAL A 146 -1.48 9.55 -0.48
CA VAL A 146 -2.85 9.48 0.05
C VAL A 146 -3.71 8.55 -0.80
N TRP A 147 -3.64 8.68 -2.12
CA TRP A 147 -4.42 7.87 -3.04
C TRP A 147 -4.01 6.40 -3.00
N HIS A 148 -2.70 6.12 -2.94
CA HIS A 148 -2.17 4.78 -2.71
C HIS A 148 -2.76 4.18 -1.43
N ALA A 149 -2.64 4.89 -0.29
CA ALA A 149 -3.15 4.41 0.99
C ALA A 149 -4.67 4.15 0.99
N ILE A 150 -5.46 5.01 0.31
CA ILE A 150 -6.90 4.81 0.15
C ILE A 150 -7.17 3.55 -0.69
N GLY A 151 -6.53 3.38 -1.85
CA GLY A 151 -6.75 2.22 -2.70
C GLY A 151 -6.32 0.91 -2.03
N SER A 152 -5.21 0.91 -1.30
CA SER A 152 -4.74 -0.22 -0.49
C SER A 152 -5.66 -0.54 0.70
N THR A 153 -6.45 0.44 1.14
CA THR A 153 -7.47 0.23 2.19
C THR A 153 -8.77 -0.32 1.60
N LEU A 154 -9.23 0.23 0.47
CA LEU A 154 -10.50 -0.11 -0.16
C LEU A 154 -10.54 -1.55 -0.69
N VAL A 155 -9.38 -2.14 -1.00
CA VAL A 155 -9.31 -3.52 -1.50
C VAL A 155 -9.64 -4.56 -0.43
N VAL A 156 -9.52 -4.21 0.86
CA VAL A 156 -9.65 -5.16 1.97
C VAL A 156 -11.12 -5.36 2.31
N VAL A 157 -11.63 -6.55 2.03
CA VAL A 157 -13.01 -6.92 2.33
C VAL A 157 -13.16 -7.36 3.80
N GLY A 158 -14.23 -6.88 4.45
CA GLY A 158 -14.67 -7.37 5.77
C GLY A 158 -13.97 -6.73 6.98
N GLN A 159 -13.24 -5.65 6.78
CA GLN A 159 -12.56 -4.88 7.82
C GLN A 159 -13.03 -3.43 7.80
N SER A 160 -12.89 -2.72 8.92
CA SER A 160 -13.28 -1.31 9.00
C SER A 160 -12.26 -0.40 8.32
N PHE A 161 -12.75 0.55 7.52
CA PHE A 161 -11.91 1.41 6.69
C PHE A 161 -10.92 2.27 7.49
N VAL A 162 -11.38 2.92 8.57
CA VAL A 162 -10.56 3.91 9.30
C VAL A 162 -9.32 3.29 9.97
N PRO A 163 -9.44 2.20 10.76
CA PRO A 163 -8.25 1.54 11.34
C PRO A 163 -7.28 1.03 10.29
N LEU A 164 -7.80 0.48 9.18
CA LEU A 164 -6.96 0.05 8.06
C LEU A 164 -6.23 1.22 7.40
N LEU A 165 -6.91 2.33 7.14
CA LEU A 165 -6.29 3.52 6.54
C LEU A 165 -5.17 4.06 7.43
N ILE A 166 -5.40 4.14 8.74
CA ILE A 166 -4.39 4.58 9.71
C ILE A 166 -3.17 3.65 9.67
N SER A 167 -3.40 2.33 9.65
CA SER A 167 -2.36 1.31 9.57
C SER A 167 -1.58 1.37 8.25
N ALA A 168 -2.27 1.51 7.13
CA ALA A 168 -1.67 1.59 5.78
C ALA A 168 -0.90 2.90 5.58
N SER A 169 -1.32 4.00 6.23
CA SER A 169 -0.72 5.32 6.01
C SER A 169 0.62 5.52 6.74
N GLY A 170 0.83 4.84 7.87
CA GLY A 170 2.10 4.89 8.62
C GLY A 170 2.65 6.30 8.84
N VAL A 171 3.90 6.53 8.42
CA VAL A 171 4.58 7.84 8.49
C VAL A 171 3.87 8.92 7.65
N GLY A 172 3.13 8.53 6.62
CA GLY A 172 2.34 9.42 5.76
C GLY A 172 1.34 10.29 6.52
N LEU A 173 0.77 9.80 7.63
CA LEU A 173 -0.15 10.58 8.47
C LEU A 173 0.47 11.90 8.99
N VAL A 174 1.79 11.91 9.21
CA VAL A 174 2.53 13.11 9.60
C VAL A 174 2.86 13.98 8.38
N CYS A 175 3.14 13.35 7.23
CA CYS A 175 3.49 14.05 6.00
C CYS A 175 2.33 14.88 5.42
N TRP A 176 1.09 14.41 5.53
CA TRP A 176 -0.08 15.09 4.93
C TRP A 176 -0.32 16.50 5.50
N PRO A 177 -0.38 16.73 6.83
CA PRO A 177 -0.48 18.09 7.36
C PRO A 177 0.78 18.92 7.06
N LEU A 178 1.97 18.31 7.03
CA LEU A 178 3.19 19.02 6.64
C LEU A 178 3.17 19.47 5.17
N ALA A 179 2.49 18.73 4.28
CA ALA A 179 2.29 19.15 2.90
C ALA A 179 1.47 20.44 2.83
N ALA A 180 0.42 20.59 3.66
CA ALA A 180 -0.32 21.84 3.77
C ALA A 180 0.56 22.99 4.30
N VAL A 181 1.44 22.71 5.27
CA VAL A 181 2.41 23.70 5.78
C VAL A 181 3.39 24.13 4.67
N ALA A 182 3.84 23.22 3.80
CA ALA A 182 4.69 23.55 2.66
C ALA A 182 4.00 24.55 1.71
N VAL A 183 2.70 24.33 1.43
CA VAL A 183 1.90 25.25 0.60
C VAL A 183 1.73 26.61 1.28
N VAL A 184 1.34 26.65 2.55
CA VAL A 184 1.14 27.90 3.30
C VAL A 184 2.43 28.71 3.37
N THR A 185 3.56 28.07 3.64
CA THR A 185 4.87 28.73 3.67
C THR A 185 5.27 29.26 2.30
N ALA A 186 4.94 28.54 1.22
CA ALA A 186 5.25 28.95 -0.15
C ALA A 186 4.43 30.18 -0.57
N VAL A 187 3.12 30.18 -0.29
CA VAL A 187 2.22 31.33 -0.53
C VAL A 187 2.71 32.55 0.25
N ARG A 188 3.15 32.35 1.50
CA ARG A 188 3.74 33.39 2.35
C ARG A 188 5.21 33.72 2.00
N ARG A 189 5.74 33.13 0.92
CA ARG A 189 7.12 33.32 0.41
C ARG A 189 8.22 33.11 1.46
N ARG A 190 7.99 32.21 2.43
CA ARG A 190 8.94 31.93 3.52
C ARG A 190 10.07 31.01 3.05
N PRO A 191 11.30 31.17 3.54
CA PRO A 191 12.43 30.27 3.22
C PRO A 191 12.17 28.83 3.73
N ALA A 192 11.34 28.69 4.76
CA ALA A 192 10.95 27.39 5.34
C ALA A 192 10.33 26.40 4.33
N THR A 193 9.77 26.86 3.20
CA THR A 193 9.21 25.97 2.16
C THR A 193 10.21 24.90 1.70
N ALA A 194 11.47 25.29 1.46
CA ALA A 194 12.48 24.36 0.99
C ALA A 194 12.81 23.27 2.02
N PHE A 195 12.86 23.65 3.30
CA PHE A 195 13.06 22.72 4.40
C PHE A 195 11.89 21.76 4.56
N VAL A 196 10.66 22.27 4.62
CA VAL A 196 9.46 21.44 4.79
C VAL A 196 9.30 20.49 3.61
N ALA A 197 9.52 20.96 2.38
CA ALA A 197 9.49 20.11 1.18
C ALA A 197 10.53 18.98 1.25
N ALA A 198 11.74 19.27 1.74
CA ALA A 198 12.78 18.26 1.85
C ALA A 198 12.44 17.18 2.88
N ILE A 199 11.90 17.58 4.03
CA ILE A 199 11.48 16.65 5.10
C ILE A 199 10.29 15.80 4.66
N VAL A 200 9.26 16.41 4.06
CA VAL A 200 8.10 15.67 3.54
C VAL A 200 8.55 14.66 2.48
N GLY A 201 9.39 15.09 1.53
CA GLY A 201 9.92 14.20 0.51
C GLY A 201 10.68 13.00 1.09
N ALA A 202 11.61 13.23 2.02
CA ALA A 202 12.37 12.16 2.65
C ALA A 202 11.50 11.19 3.47
N MET A 203 10.53 11.71 4.22
CA MET A 203 9.62 10.87 5.01
C MET A 203 8.70 10.02 4.13
N LEU A 204 8.21 10.56 3.01
CA LEU A 204 7.37 9.81 2.06
C LEU A 204 8.18 8.73 1.31
N VAL A 205 9.48 8.94 1.05
CA VAL A 205 10.36 7.86 0.56
C VAL A 205 10.37 6.71 1.57
N VAL A 206 10.60 7.00 2.85
CA VAL A 206 10.61 5.97 3.90
C VAL A 206 9.27 5.25 3.98
N ALA A 207 8.16 6.00 3.88
CA ALA A 207 6.81 5.45 3.90
C ALA A 207 6.55 4.48 2.72
N GLY A 208 7.08 4.78 1.53
CA GLY A 208 6.87 3.96 0.32
C GLY A 208 7.85 2.82 0.10
N ILE A 209 8.88 2.63 0.95
CA ILE A 209 9.84 1.52 0.80
C ILE A 209 9.15 0.14 0.86
N PRO A 210 8.21 -0.12 1.80
CA PRO A 210 7.47 -1.38 1.83
C PRO A 210 6.72 -1.69 0.53
N ASP A 211 6.38 -0.67 -0.25
CA ASP A 211 5.57 -0.80 -1.47
C ASP A 211 6.39 -1.07 -2.74
N LEU A 212 7.71 -1.30 -2.63
CA LEU A 212 8.56 -1.65 -3.77
C LEU A 212 8.13 -2.93 -4.49
N ASP A 213 7.40 -3.81 -3.80
CA ASP A 213 6.82 -5.01 -4.38
C ASP A 213 5.78 -4.71 -5.49
N SER A 214 5.25 -3.48 -5.55
CA SER A 214 4.42 -2.99 -6.65
C SER A 214 5.08 -3.13 -8.02
N PHE A 215 6.40 -3.07 -8.07
CA PHE A 215 7.19 -3.18 -9.30
C PHE A 215 7.65 -4.60 -9.62
N ARG A 216 7.36 -5.58 -8.75
CA ARG A 216 7.77 -6.97 -8.90
C ARG A 216 6.61 -7.88 -9.25
N PHE A 217 5.46 -7.66 -8.59
CA PHE A 217 4.35 -8.58 -8.68
C PHE A 217 3.28 -8.14 -9.68
N ALA A 218 2.65 -9.11 -10.32
CA ALA A 218 1.55 -8.87 -11.26
C ALA A 218 0.31 -8.30 -10.57
N TYR A 219 -0.10 -8.89 -9.44
CA TYR A 219 -1.28 -8.50 -8.68
C TYR A 219 -0.91 -7.79 -7.38
N LEU A 220 -1.54 -6.64 -7.16
CA LEU A 220 -1.27 -5.73 -6.07
C LEU A 220 -2.52 -5.60 -5.19
N PRO A 221 -2.37 -5.48 -3.85
CA PRO A 221 -3.48 -5.23 -2.95
C PRO A 221 -3.93 -3.76 -3.06
N PHE A 222 -4.52 -3.40 -4.19
CA PHE A 222 -4.94 -2.03 -4.50
C PHE A 222 -6.28 -2.03 -5.25
N ALA A 223 -7.23 -1.20 -4.80
CA ALA A 223 -8.54 -1.04 -5.43
C ALA A 223 -8.47 -0.16 -6.68
N GLY A 224 -7.87 -0.70 -7.76
CA GLY A 224 -7.76 -0.03 -9.04
C GLY A 224 -6.83 -0.77 -10.01
N PRO A 225 -6.51 -0.17 -11.18
CA PRO A 225 -5.54 -0.74 -12.10
C PRO A 225 -4.15 -0.81 -11.46
N ALA A 226 -3.44 -1.94 -11.62
CA ALA A 226 -2.12 -2.13 -11.03
C ALA A 226 -1.07 -1.10 -11.52
N ASP A 227 -1.21 -0.60 -12.75
CA ASP A 227 -0.34 0.45 -13.28
C ASP A 227 -0.55 1.81 -12.61
N LEU A 228 -1.77 2.09 -12.13
CA LEU A 228 -2.04 3.28 -11.34
C LEU A 228 -1.31 3.17 -9.99
N ASP A 229 -1.39 2.02 -9.34
CA ASP A 229 -0.69 1.78 -8.07
C ASP A 229 0.83 1.98 -8.21
N ARG A 230 1.43 1.36 -9.24
CA ARG A 230 2.85 1.53 -9.59
C ARG A 230 3.24 2.99 -9.81
N LEU A 231 2.41 3.75 -10.52
CA LEU A 231 2.65 5.18 -10.73
C LEU A 231 2.62 5.96 -9.41
N LEU A 232 1.64 5.69 -8.54
CA LEU A 232 1.51 6.37 -7.25
C LEU A 232 2.69 6.07 -6.32
N VAL A 233 3.13 4.81 -6.27
CA VAL A 233 4.33 4.39 -5.53
C VAL A 233 5.58 5.02 -6.14
N ALA A 234 5.71 5.05 -7.47
CA ALA A 234 6.86 5.68 -8.14
C ALA A 234 6.92 7.19 -7.91
N LEU A 235 5.78 7.88 -7.90
CA LEU A 235 5.67 9.30 -7.51
C LEU A 235 6.07 9.52 -6.06
N THR A 236 5.64 8.63 -5.16
CA THR A 236 5.97 8.71 -3.74
C THR A 236 7.48 8.53 -3.51
N LEU A 237 8.07 7.48 -4.07
CA LEU A 237 9.49 7.17 -3.93
C LEU A 237 10.39 8.12 -4.72
N GLY A 238 10.22 8.18 -6.03
CA GLY A 238 11.05 9.00 -6.92
C GLY A 238 10.80 10.50 -6.71
N GLY A 239 9.53 10.91 -6.71
CA GLY A 239 9.18 12.30 -6.46
C GLY A 239 9.56 12.76 -5.05
N GLY A 240 9.36 11.91 -4.03
CA GLY A 240 9.79 12.20 -2.65
C GLY A 240 11.31 12.39 -2.54
N LEU A 241 12.10 11.51 -3.15
CA LEU A 241 13.56 11.65 -3.17
C LEU A 241 13.99 12.91 -3.92
N GLY A 242 13.37 13.18 -5.06
CA GLY A 242 13.62 14.40 -5.83
C GLY A 242 13.31 15.67 -5.04
N LEU A 243 12.20 15.71 -4.30
CA LEU A 243 11.85 16.82 -3.41
C LEU A 243 12.85 16.99 -2.26
N ALA A 244 13.31 15.88 -1.66
CA ALA A 244 14.37 15.91 -0.65
C ALA A 244 15.62 16.62 -1.19
N VAL A 245 16.18 16.10 -2.29
CA VAL A 245 17.40 16.66 -2.89
C VAL A 245 17.18 18.08 -3.40
N GLY A 246 16.06 18.35 -4.06
CA GLY A 246 15.70 19.67 -4.59
C GLY A 246 15.53 20.73 -3.51
N GLY A 247 14.89 20.37 -2.39
CA GLY A 247 14.75 21.23 -1.21
C GLY A 247 16.09 21.57 -0.56
N PHE A 248 16.96 20.56 -0.36
CA PHE A 248 18.33 20.79 0.15
C PHE A 248 19.16 21.68 -0.78
N ALA A 249 19.15 21.41 -2.09
CA ALA A 249 19.87 22.21 -3.07
C ALA A 249 19.39 23.67 -3.08
N ARG A 250 18.09 23.90 -2.87
CA ARG A 250 17.54 25.25 -2.75
C ARG A 250 18.00 25.96 -1.49
N MET A 251 17.94 25.32 -0.33
CA MET A 251 18.41 25.93 0.93
C MET A 251 19.87 26.36 0.80
N ARG A 252 20.71 25.53 0.17
CA ARG A 252 22.13 25.84 -0.03
C ARG A 252 22.36 27.10 -0.89
N ARG A 253 21.54 27.31 -1.93
CA ARG A 253 21.58 28.53 -2.76
C ARG A 253 21.16 29.78 -1.99
N GLU A 254 20.17 29.66 -1.11
CA GLU A 254 19.66 30.78 -0.30
C GLU A 254 20.64 31.20 0.80
N THR A 255 21.52 30.31 1.26
CA THR A 255 22.58 30.64 2.23
C THR A 255 23.84 31.22 1.60
N SER A 256 24.04 31.03 0.29
CA SER A 256 25.23 31.52 -0.43
C SER A 256 25.04 32.88 -1.11
N SER A 257 23.82 33.42 -1.09
CA SER A 257 23.44 34.73 -1.64
C SER A 257 23.34 35.77 -0.55
#